data_AF-A0A0Q4KE25-F1
#
_entry.id   AF-A0A0Q4KE25-F1
#
_cell.length_a   1.000
_cell.length_b   1.000
_cell.length_c   1.000
_cell.angle_alpha   90.00
_cell.angle_beta   90.00
_cell.angle_gamma   90.00
#
_symmetry.space_group_name_H-M   'P 1'
#
loop_
_entity.id
_entity.type
_entity.pdbx_description
1 polymer ?
#
loop_
_entity_poly.entity_id
_entity_poly.type
_entity_poly.pdbx_seq_one_letter_code
_entity_poly.pdbx_strand_id
1 'polypeptide(L)' 'MTANVLIMLCVAMVAGGVGLWLLLRLRSRATPQSRYAHGMTGMMALALGIILTIFGVAQWSWGSA' A
#
# COMPACT_ATOMS: atom_id res chain seq x y z
N MET A 1 -1.93 -18.35 11.41
CA MET A 1 -1.38 -17.53 10.31
C MET A 1 -0.09 -18.18 9.82
N THR A 2 0.02 -18.48 8.52
CA THR A 2 1.25 -19.04 7.93
C THR A 2 2.30 -17.94 7.70
N ALA A 3 3.58 -18.30 7.61
CA ALA A 3 4.67 -17.35 7.39
C ALA A 3 4.49 -16.52 6.10
N ASN A 4 3.95 -17.12 5.05
CA ASN A 4 3.67 -16.44 3.78
C ASN A 4 2.65 -15.29 3.94
N VAL A 5 1.58 -15.50 4.72
CA VAL A 5 0.57 -14.46 4.97
C VAL A 5 1.16 -13.29 5.76
N LEU A 6 2.02 -13.59 6.74
CA LEU A 6 2.73 -12.57 7.51
C LEU A 6 3.64 -11.71 6.62
N ILE A 7 4.42 -12.34 5.74
CA ILE A 7 5.29 -11.62 4.79
C ILE A 7 4.45 -10.73 3.86
N MET A 8 3.32 -11.24 3.37
CA MET A 8 2.46 -10.47 2.47
C MET A 8 1.82 -9.25 3.16
N LEU A 9 1.41 -9.39 4.42
CA LEU A 9 0.92 -8.27 5.24
C LEU A 9 2.03 -7.25 5.56
N CYS A 10 3.27 -7.69 5.80
CA CYS A 10 4.41 -6.79 5.95
C CYS A 10 4.65 -5.98 4.66
N VAL A 11 4.64 -6.64 3.49
CA VAL A 11 4.79 -5.96 2.19
C VAL A 11 3.64 -4.98 1.96
N ALA A 12 2.41 -5.37 2.33
CA ALA A 12 1.24 -4.51 2.22
C ALA A 12 1.36 -3.25 3.09
N MET A 13 1.87 -3.38 4.33
CA MET A 13 2.15 -2.24 5.21
C MET A 13 3.21 -1.31 4.62
N VAL A 14 4.31 -1.85 4.09
CA VAL A 14 5.38 -1.04 3.49
C VAL A 14 4.86 -0.31 2.25
N ALA A 15 4.16 -1.00 1.35
CA ALA A 15 3.59 -0.41 0.14
C ALA A 15 2.55 0.67 0.45
N GLY A 16 1.61 0.37 1.36
CA GLY A 16 0.60 1.33 1.81
C GLY A 16 1.20 2.52 2.54
N GLY A 17 2.20 2.29 3.40
CA GLY A 17 2.93 3.34 4.12
C GLY A 17 3.71 4.27 3.20
N VAL A 18 4.45 3.72 2.22
CA VAL A 18 5.18 4.51 1.22
C VAL A 18 4.20 5.28 0.32
N GLY A 19 3.09 4.65 -0.09
CA GLY A 19 2.04 5.32 -0.88
C GLY A 19 1.40 6.49 -0.12
N LEU A 20 1.03 6.28 1.14
CA LEU A 20 0.49 7.34 2.00
C LEU A 20 1.51 8.44 2.25
N TRP A 21 2.78 8.10 2.47
CA TRP A 21 3.85 9.08 2.67
C TRP A 21 4.07 9.95 1.43
N LEU A 22 4.08 9.37 0.23
CA LEU A 22 4.15 10.11 -1.03
C LEU A 22 2.98 11.08 -1.17
N LEU A 23 1.76 10.63 -0.86
CA LEU A 23 0.53 11.44 -0.89
C LEU A 23 0.52 12.56 0.16
N LEU A 24 1.08 12.32 1.35
CA LEU A 24 1.25 13.36 2.37
C LEU A 24 2.34 14.36 1.98
N ARG A 25 3.41 13.91 1.33
CA ARG A 25 4.50 14.79 0.85
C ARG A 25 4.03 15.75 -0.25
N LEU A 26 3.11 15.30 -1.08
CA LEU A 26 2.40 16.10 -2.08
C LEU A 26 1.59 17.28 -1.52
N ARG A 27 1.25 17.26 -0.22
CA ARG A 27 0.52 18.35 0.45
C ARG A 27 1.38 19.60 0.65
N SER A 28 2.70 19.49 0.54
CA SER A 28 3.63 20.64 0.58
C SER A 28 3.74 21.33 -0.79
N ARG A 29 4.47 22.45 -0.88
CA ARG A 29 4.68 23.25 -2.12
C ARG A 29 5.44 22.45 -3.19
N ALA A 30 4.77 21.49 -3.82
CA ALA A 30 5.30 20.68 -4.91
C ALA A 30 5.02 21.38 -6.25
N THR A 31 6.05 21.45 -7.10
CA THR A 31 5.94 21.90 -8.48
C THR A 31 4.87 21.09 -9.24
N PRO A 32 4.13 21.67 -10.20
CA PRO A 32 3.00 21.02 -10.87
C PRO A 32 3.36 19.66 -11.50
N GLN A 33 4.57 19.51 -12.03
CA GLN A 33 5.06 18.25 -12.61
C GLN A 33 5.32 17.16 -11.55
N SER A 34 5.81 17.56 -10.37
CA SER A 34 5.97 16.65 -9.22
C SER A 34 4.63 16.17 -8.69
N ARG A 35 3.59 17.05 -8.73
CA ARG A 35 2.24 16.70 -8.26
C ARG A 35 1.60 15.56 -9.03
N TYR A 36 1.75 15.55 -10.36
CA TYR A 36 1.17 14.51 -11.20
C TYR A 36 1.86 13.16 -11.00
N ALA A 37 3.20 13.15 -11.07
CA ALA A 37 3.98 11.92 -10.93
C ALA A 37 3.84 11.29 -9.53
N HIS A 38 4.01 12.09 -8.46
CA HIS A 38 3.85 11.57 -7.10
C HIS A 38 2.40 11.17 -6.81
N GLY A 39 1.41 11.84 -7.41
CA GLY A 39 -0.01 11.54 -7.18
C GLY A 39 -0.38 10.20 -7.77
N MET A 40 0.04 9.95 -9.01
CA MET A 40 -0.20 8.70 -9.72
C MET A 40 0.53 7.53 -9.02
N THR A 41 1.83 7.69 -8.71
CA THR A 41 2.60 6.63 -8.03
C THR A 41 2.11 6.40 -6.59
N GLY A 42 1.78 7.46 -5.85
CA GLY A 42 1.25 7.36 -4.49
C GLY A 42 -0.08 6.63 -4.43
N MET A 43 -1.02 6.94 -5.34
CA MET A 43 -2.30 6.22 -5.43
C MET A 43 -2.12 4.76 -5.84
N MET A 44 -1.25 4.47 -6.80
CA MET A 44 -0.99 3.08 -7.23
C MET A 44 -0.35 2.25 -6.11
N ALA A 45 0.61 2.81 -5.37
CA ALA A 45 1.24 2.15 -4.23
C ALA A 45 0.25 1.92 -3.06
N LEU A 46 -0.63 2.89 -2.80
CA LEU A 46 -1.68 2.76 -1.79
C LEU A 46 -2.71 1.69 -2.18
N ALA A 47 -3.15 1.68 -3.44
CA ALA A 47 -4.06 0.66 -3.95
C ALA A 47 -3.45 -0.75 -3.84
N LEU A 48 -2.17 -0.91 -4.19
CA LEU A 48 -1.44 -2.17 -4.02
C LEU A 48 -1.43 -2.63 -2.56
N GLY A 49 -1.11 -1.73 -1.62
CA GLY A 49 -1.10 -2.04 -0.19
C GLY A 49 -2.48 -2.47 0.32
N ILE A 50 -3.55 -1.80 -0.11
CA ILE A 50 -4.93 -2.17 0.25
C ILE A 50 -5.28 -3.56 -0.29
N ILE A 51 -5.02 -3.82 -1.58
CA ILE A 51 -5.35 -5.09 -2.21
C ILE A 51 -4.59 -6.25 -1.54
N LEU A 52 -3.29 -6.08 -1.29
CA LEU A 52 -2.49 -7.10 -0.60
C LEU A 52 -2.98 -7.35 0.83
N THR A 53 -3.42 -6.29 1.53
CA THR A 53 -4.00 -6.45 2.88
C THR A 53 -5.29 -7.25 2.84
N ILE A 54 -6.21 -6.90 1.94
CA ILE A 54 -7.49 -7.63 1.75
C ILE A 54 -7.21 -9.10 1.43
N PHE A 55 -6.31 -9.35 0.47
CA PHE A 55 -5.99 -10.70 0.03
C PHE A 55 -5.29 -11.51 1.12
N GLY A 56 -4.41 -10.88 1.90
CA GLY A 56 -3.75 -11.52 3.04
C GLY A 56 -4.72 -11.92 4.14
N VAL A 57 -5.69 -11.04 4.46
CA VAL A 57 -6.77 -11.35 5.42
C VAL A 57 -7.69 -12.45 4.89
N ALA A 58 -8.03 -12.42 3.59
CA ALA A 58 -8.86 -13.45 2.96
C ALA A 58 -8.17 -14.83 2.97
N GLN A 59 -6.87 -14.88 2.62
CA GLN A 59 -6.07 -16.11 2.69
C GLN A 59 -5.99 -16.66 4.12
N TRP A 60 -5.86 -15.78 5.11
CA TRP A 60 -5.91 -16.19 6.50
C TRP A 60 -7.27 -16.77 6.88
N SER A 61 -8.37 -16.11 6.47
CA SER A 61 -9.74 -16.57 6.71
C SER A 61 -9.99 -17.96 6.13
N TRP A 62 -9.60 -18.21 4.87
CA TRP A 62 -9.76 -19.51 4.21
C TRP A 62 -8.90 -20.61 4.84
N GLY A 63 -7.70 -20.28 5.32
CA GLY A 63 -6.84 -21.25 6.01
C GLY A 63 -7.16 -21.45 7.48
N SER A 64 -8.06 -20.64 8.06
CA SER A 64 -8.59 -20.79 9.42
C SER A 64 -9.98 -21.45 9.47
N ALA A 65 -10.59 -21.67 8.30
CA ALA A 65 -11.79 -22.48 8.12
C ALA A 65 -11.41 -23.96 8.00
#